data_AF-A0A0Q8NFM3-F1
#
_entry.id   AF-A0A0Q8NFM3-F1
#
_cell.length_a   1.000
_cell.length_b   1.000
_cell.length_c   1.000
_cell.angle_alpha   90.00
_cell.angle_beta   90.00
_cell.angle_gamma   90.00
#
_symmetry.space_group_name_H-M   'P 1'
#
loop_
_entity.id
_entity.type
_entity.pdbx_description
1 polymer ?
#
loop_
_entity_poly.entity_id
_entity_poly.type
_entity_poly.pdbx_seq_one_letter_code
_entity_poly.pdbx_strand_id
1 'polypeptide(L)'
;MVYDGSMTWDVPGLPQIAAIHVHRDLDAGTFRFDYSREPLVALAQRWLIARGADPTVIARQSDGAVAPADSATTDLEERLRLSGDRFDIRDDYTDDTVTDPERGTEGLPSSGPEWAARLQYSFYTWAIARDTQQLPGQPEYRVFFEEIDMRADTYTLREGGFETWAAASDWTQDTSQPLPPIPAEEDSARAAAARGRSTQIHSRPGPPAAPPQAGPTPPDPARGR
;
A
#
# COMPACT_ATOMS: atom_id res chain seq x y z
N MET A 1 -0.45 22.27 -1.26
CA MET A 1 -0.44 21.37 -0.08
C MET A 1 -0.12 22.24 1.11
N VAL A 2 -0.91 22.17 2.17
CA VAL A 2 -0.63 22.88 3.42
C VAL A 2 -0.07 21.84 4.38
N TYR A 3 1.20 21.99 4.74
CA TYR A 3 1.85 21.21 5.78
C TYR A 3 2.01 22.16 6.98
N ASP A 4 1.41 21.81 8.12
CA ASP A 4 1.44 22.62 9.33
C ASP A 4 2.43 22.00 10.32
N GLY A 5 3.65 22.54 10.38
CA GLY A 5 4.67 22.12 11.33
C GLY A 5 4.46 22.60 12.78
N SER A 6 3.29 23.16 13.11
CA SER A 6 2.98 23.71 14.45
C SER A 6 1.87 22.97 15.20
N MET A 7 1.28 21.92 14.63
CA MET A 7 0.20 21.19 15.30
C MET A 7 0.72 20.40 16.51
N THR A 8 0.27 20.83 17.69
CA THR A 8 0.48 20.12 18.96
C THR A 8 -0.82 19.39 19.33
N TRP A 9 -0.75 18.05 19.30
CA TRP A 9 -1.62 17.06 19.97
C TRP A 9 -3.07 16.90 19.51
N ASP A 10 -3.28 16.15 18.42
CA ASP A 10 -4.45 15.26 18.26
C ASP A 10 -4.08 13.86 18.83
N VAL A 11 -4.98 12.88 18.77
CA VAL A 11 -4.68 11.48 19.17
C VAL A 11 -3.43 10.99 18.41
N PRO A 12 -2.39 10.48 19.10
CA PRO A 12 -1.20 9.91 18.44
C PRO A 12 -1.61 8.90 17.38
N GLY A 13 -0.99 8.96 16.20
CA GLY A 13 -1.28 8.05 15.11
C GLY A 13 -2.13 8.60 13.97
N LEU A 14 -2.75 9.78 14.09
CA LEU A 14 -3.58 10.28 12.98
C LEU A 14 -2.75 10.78 11.79
N PRO A 15 -3.27 10.62 10.55
CA PRO A 15 -2.61 11.15 9.36
C PRO A 15 -2.48 12.67 9.44
N GLN A 16 -1.24 13.15 9.37
CA GLN A 16 -0.88 14.56 9.57
C GLN A 16 -0.99 15.41 8.29
N ILE A 17 -1.33 14.81 7.16
CA ILE A 17 -1.39 15.50 5.87
C ILE A 17 -2.85 15.74 5.47
N ALA A 18 -3.20 17.00 5.23
CA ALA A 18 -4.50 17.39 4.69
C ALA A 18 -4.39 17.82 3.23
N ALA A 19 -5.07 17.08 2.35
CA ALA A 19 -5.34 17.51 0.99
C ALA A 19 -6.60 18.39 1.00
N ILE A 20 -6.53 19.60 0.45
CA ILE A 20 -7.66 20.53 0.38
C ILE A 20 -7.86 20.92 -1.09
N HIS A 21 -9.06 20.70 -1.61
CA HIS A 21 -9.48 21.10 -2.94
C HIS A 21 -10.47 22.27 -2.81
N VAL A 22 -10.15 23.42 -3.40
CA VAL A 22 -10.97 24.63 -3.32
C VAL A 22 -11.49 25.00 -4.70
N HIS A 23 -12.81 25.07 -4.86
CA HIS A 23 -13.48 25.56 -6.06
C HIS A 23 -14.03 26.96 -5.81
N ARG A 24 -13.65 27.93 -6.65
CA ARG A 24 -14.14 29.31 -6.58
C ARG A 24 -15.22 29.54 -7.63
N ASP A 25 -16.38 29.99 -7.19
CA ASP A 25 -17.47 30.48 -8.04
C ASP A 25 -17.43 32.01 -8.05
N LEU A 26 -16.95 32.59 -9.15
CA LEU A 26 -16.78 34.04 -9.27
C LEU A 26 -18.09 34.78 -9.46
N ASP A 27 -19.08 34.15 -10.09
CA ASP A 27 -20.38 34.77 -10.37
C ASP A 27 -21.22 34.88 -9.09
N ALA A 28 -21.16 33.85 -8.23
CA ALA A 28 -21.80 33.86 -6.92
C ALA A 28 -20.94 34.50 -5.82
N GLY A 29 -19.65 34.75 -6.08
CA GLY A 29 -18.70 35.25 -5.08
C GLY A 29 -18.46 34.26 -3.92
N THR A 30 -18.57 32.96 -4.18
CA THR A 30 -18.47 31.91 -3.15
C THR A 30 -17.30 30.95 -3.38
N PHE A 31 -16.92 30.25 -2.30
CA PHE A 31 -15.94 29.17 -2.35
C PHE A 31 -16.59 27.91 -1.81
N ARG A 32 -16.32 26.78 -2.47
CA ARG A 32 -16.57 25.45 -1.93
C ARG A 32 -15.22 24.80 -1.70
N PHE A 33 -15.09 24.06 -0.60
CA PHE A 33 -13.90 23.27 -0.36
C PHE A 33 -14.30 21.86 0.04
N ASP A 34 -13.49 20.92 -0.41
CA ASP A 34 -13.46 19.55 0.08
C ASP A 34 -12.07 19.31 0.67
N TYR A 35 -11.97 18.39 1.62
CA TYR A 35 -10.67 17.97 2.13
C TYR A 35 -10.64 16.47 2.42
N SER A 36 -9.44 15.92 2.47
CA SER A 36 -9.17 14.56 2.94
C SER A 36 -7.90 14.56 3.77
N ARG A 37 -7.89 13.78 4.85
CA ARG A 37 -6.68 13.46 5.59
C ARG A 37 -6.09 12.19 5.00
N GLU A 38 -4.80 12.21 4.70
CA GLU A 38 -4.11 11.11 4.04
C GLU A 38 -2.80 10.83 4.78
N PRO A 39 -2.37 9.57 4.89
CA PRO A 39 -1.16 9.25 5.66
C PRO A 39 0.13 9.62 4.93
N LEU A 40 0.11 9.72 3.61
CA LEU A 40 1.29 10.01 2.81
C LEU A 40 1.03 11.16 1.82
N VAL A 41 2.07 11.94 1.53
CA VAL A 41 1.99 13.06 0.57
C VAL A 41 1.53 12.56 -0.81
N ALA A 42 2.04 11.42 -1.25
CA ALA A 42 1.66 10.82 -2.52
C ALA A 42 0.16 10.45 -2.59
N LEU A 43 -0.45 10.04 -1.47
CA LEU A 43 -1.87 9.72 -1.38
C LEU A 43 -2.74 11.01 -1.36
N ALA A 44 -2.29 12.06 -0.68
CA ALA A 44 -2.87 13.40 -0.77
C ALA A 44 -2.84 13.95 -2.21
N GLN A 45 -1.72 13.81 -2.89
CA GLN A 45 -1.59 14.20 -4.30
C GLN A 45 -2.53 13.39 -5.19
N ARG A 46 -2.60 12.07 -5.00
CA ARG A 46 -3.55 11.17 -5.70
C ARG A 46 -5.00 11.63 -5.53
N TRP A 47 -5.40 11.98 -4.30
CA TRP A 47 -6.74 12.48 -4.00
C TRP A 47 -7.07 13.79 -4.72
N LEU A 48 -6.08 14.69 -4.86
CA LEU A 48 -6.22 15.95 -5.61
C LEU A 48 -6.25 15.72 -7.13
N ILE A 49 -5.42 14.81 -7.64
CA ILE A 49 -5.38 14.44 -9.07
C ILE A 49 -6.74 13.86 -9.49
N ALA A 50 -7.35 13.01 -8.65
CA ALA A 50 -8.69 12.47 -8.89
C ALA A 50 -9.77 13.57 -9.01
N ARG A 51 -9.49 14.78 -8.54
CA ARG A 51 -10.37 15.98 -8.62
C ARG A 51 -9.96 16.97 -9.72
N GLY A 52 -9.02 16.58 -10.58
CA GLY A 52 -8.59 17.37 -11.73
C GLY A 52 -7.40 18.28 -11.47
N ALA A 53 -6.69 18.12 -10.35
CA ALA A 53 -5.41 18.80 -10.15
C ALA A 53 -4.37 18.29 -11.16
N ASP A 54 -3.54 19.20 -11.69
CA ASP A 54 -2.46 18.83 -12.61
C ASP A 54 -1.36 18.05 -11.85
N PRO A 55 -1.04 16.81 -12.28
CA PRO A 55 -0.05 15.97 -11.61
C PRO A 55 1.36 16.59 -11.60
N THR A 56 1.71 17.39 -12.61
CA THR A 56 3.04 18.03 -12.70
C THR A 56 3.18 19.22 -11.75
N VAL A 57 2.08 19.92 -11.49
CA VAL A 57 2.05 21.06 -10.56
C VAL A 57 2.02 20.57 -9.12
N ILE A 58 1.20 19.55 -8.82
CA ILE A 58 1.05 19.05 -7.45
C ILE A 58 2.23 18.18 -6.98
N ALA A 59 3.00 17.62 -7.92
CA ALA A 59 4.22 16.86 -7.64
C ALA A 59 5.33 17.69 -6.99
N ARG A 60 5.32 19.02 -7.16
CA ARG A 60 6.35 19.89 -6.62
C ARG A 60 6.20 19.98 -5.10
N GLN A 61 7.17 19.40 -4.38
CA GLN A 61 7.29 19.62 -2.94
C GLN A 61 7.57 21.09 -2.63
N SER A 62 7.11 21.55 -1.47
CA SER A 62 7.31 22.94 -1.05
C SER A 62 8.75 23.15 -0.57
N ASP A 63 9.25 24.37 -0.69
CA ASP A 63 10.56 24.73 -0.14
C ASP A 63 10.59 24.43 1.37
N GLY A 64 11.60 23.69 1.83
CA GLY A 64 11.75 23.30 3.25
C GLY A 64 11.14 21.94 3.63
N ALA A 65 10.64 21.16 2.66
CA ALA A 65 10.32 19.75 2.89
C ALA A 65 11.60 18.90 3.02
N VAL A 66 11.56 17.90 3.89
CA VAL A 66 12.58 16.84 3.99
C VAL A 66 12.70 16.16 2.62
N ALA A 67 13.92 15.86 2.16
CA ALA A 67 14.13 15.32 0.82
C ALA A 67 14.02 13.78 0.77
N PRO A 68 13.56 13.17 -0.34
CA PRO A 68 13.63 11.72 -0.50
C PRO A 68 15.11 11.27 -0.49
N ALA A 69 15.42 10.22 0.27
CA ALA A 69 16.80 9.76 0.47
C ALA A 69 17.39 9.07 -0.78
N ASP A 70 16.55 8.50 -1.64
CA ASP A 70 16.96 7.69 -2.78
C ASP A 70 15.91 7.62 -3.90
N SER A 71 16.31 7.10 -5.06
CA SER A 71 15.42 6.95 -6.21
C SER A 71 14.27 5.98 -5.95
N ALA A 72 14.48 4.94 -5.13
CA ALA A 72 13.42 3.98 -4.80
C ALA A 72 12.25 4.66 -4.06
N THR A 73 12.55 5.63 -3.21
CA THR A 73 11.56 6.50 -2.56
C THR A 73 10.79 7.29 -3.62
N THR A 74 11.49 8.04 -4.47
CA THR A 74 10.87 8.88 -5.52
C THR A 74 10.01 8.06 -6.50
N ASP A 75 10.49 6.88 -6.92
CA ASP A 75 9.78 6.00 -7.85
C ASP A 75 8.48 5.45 -7.23
N LEU A 76 8.52 5.09 -5.93
CA LEU A 76 7.34 4.63 -5.20
C LEU A 76 6.33 5.76 -4.97
N GLU A 77 6.78 6.96 -4.65
CA GLU A 77 5.91 8.14 -4.53
C GLU A 77 5.20 8.45 -5.83
N GLU A 78 5.92 8.43 -6.96
CA GLU A 78 5.32 8.65 -8.27
C GLU A 78 4.27 7.58 -8.58
N ARG A 79 4.57 6.31 -8.32
CA ARG A 79 3.62 5.22 -8.52
C ARG A 79 2.38 5.35 -7.64
N LEU A 80 2.54 5.72 -6.37
CA LEU A 80 1.40 5.95 -5.47
C LEU A 80 0.55 7.13 -5.93
N ARG A 81 1.19 8.26 -6.27
CA ARG A 81 0.53 9.47 -6.77
C ARG A 81 -0.31 9.20 -8.01
N LEU A 82 0.20 8.38 -8.93
CA LEU A 82 -0.44 8.06 -10.22
C LEU A 82 -1.29 6.78 -10.17
N SER A 83 -1.46 6.17 -9.00
CA SER A 83 -2.12 4.85 -8.87
C SER A 83 -3.63 4.86 -9.11
N GLY A 84 -4.26 6.03 -9.23
CA GLY A 84 -5.73 6.13 -9.38
C GLY A 84 -6.45 5.54 -8.16
N ASP A 85 -7.36 4.60 -8.39
CA ASP A 85 -8.15 3.92 -7.36
C ASP A 85 -7.57 2.55 -6.94
N ARG A 86 -6.37 2.20 -7.42
CA ARG A 86 -5.76 0.87 -7.20
C ARG A 86 -5.63 0.51 -5.72
N PHE A 87 -5.16 1.43 -4.88
CA PHE A 87 -4.88 1.18 -3.47
C PHE A 87 -5.98 1.74 -2.57
N ASP A 88 -6.74 0.83 -1.97
CA ASP A 88 -7.79 1.12 -0.99
C ASP A 88 -7.19 1.09 0.43
N ILE A 89 -6.99 2.26 1.04
CA ILE A 89 -6.35 2.40 2.37
C ILE A 89 -7.30 1.87 3.44
N ARG A 90 -6.79 0.95 4.27
CA ARG A 90 -7.55 0.23 5.29
C ARG A 90 -7.22 0.67 6.70
N ASP A 91 -5.97 1.02 6.93
CA ASP A 91 -5.47 1.45 8.24
C ASP A 91 -4.18 2.25 8.04
N ASP A 92 -3.90 3.17 8.95
CA ASP A 92 -2.68 3.97 8.93
C ASP A 92 -2.34 4.50 10.33
N TYR A 93 -1.06 4.81 10.52
CA TYR A 93 -0.56 5.36 11.77
C TYR A 93 0.69 6.20 11.54
N THR A 94 0.74 7.37 12.17
CA THR A 94 1.93 8.21 12.26
C THR A 94 2.49 8.23 13.68
N ASP A 95 3.74 7.80 13.85
CA ASP A 95 4.57 8.08 15.03
C ASP A 95 5.35 9.37 14.76
N ASP A 96 5.21 10.34 15.66
CA ASP A 96 5.97 11.59 15.64
C ASP A 96 6.63 11.87 17.00
N THR A 97 6.89 10.80 17.76
CA THR A 97 7.35 10.93 19.13
C THR A 97 8.82 11.30 19.24
N VAL A 98 9.08 12.19 20.19
CA VAL A 98 10.42 12.57 20.61
C VAL A 98 10.63 12.05 22.03
N THR A 99 11.64 11.22 22.22
CA THR A 99 11.93 10.60 23.51
C THR A 99 13.31 10.96 24.03
N ASP A 100 13.39 11.24 25.33
CA ASP A 100 14.67 11.24 26.06
C ASP A 100 14.85 9.83 26.65
N PRO A 101 15.89 9.08 26.28
CA PRO A 101 16.09 7.72 26.80
C PRO A 101 16.25 7.65 28.33
N GLU A 102 16.61 8.75 29.01
CA GLU A 102 16.72 8.80 30.47
C GLU A 102 15.43 9.22 31.18
N ARG A 103 14.51 9.90 30.48
CA ARG A 103 13.30 10.52 31.08
C ARG A 103 11.97 10.11 30.45
N GLY A 104 11.99 9.40 29.32
CA GLY A 104 10.80 9.15 28.51
C GLY A 104 10.33 10.41 27.77
N THR A 105 9.01 10.51 27.56
CA THR A 105 8.36 11.66 26.90
C THR A 105 7.99 12.80 27.86
N GLU A 106 8.00 12.57 29.18
CA GLU A 106 7.63 13.57 30.18
C GLU A 106 8.74 14.59 30.43
N GLY A 107 8.41 15.88 30.26
CA GLY A 107 9.26 16.99 30.73
C GLY A 107 10.39 17.42 29.80
N LEU A 108 10.23 17.25 28.47
CA LEU A 108 11.18 17.83 27.51
C LEU A 108 11.28 19.36 27.71
N PRO A 109 12.46 19.91 28.05
CA PRO A 109 12.62 21.35 28.26
C PRO A 109 12.53 22.10 26.93
N SER A 110 11.99 23.32 26.96
CA SER A 110 11.67 24.10 25.76
C SER A 110 12.88 24.64 24.97
N SER A 111 14.12 24.49 25.42
CA SER A 111 15.30 25.02 24.67
C SER A 111 16.67 24.63 25.28
N GLY A 112 17.66 24.33 24.42
CA GLY A 112 19.08 24.13 24.76
C GLY A 112 19.83 23.14 23.81
N PRO A 113 21.00 23.50 23.24
CA PRO A 113 21.65 22.66 22.22
C PRO A 113 22.23 21.34 22.76
N GLU A 114 22.51 21.25 24.07
CA GLU A 114 23.15 20.07 24.68
C GLU A 114 22.20 18.88 24.87
N TRP A 115 20.88 19.09 24.94
CA TRP A 115 19.91 18.00 25.06
C TRP A 115 19.36 17.53 23.72
N ALA A 116 19.35 18.36 22.68
CA ALA A 116 18.90 17.96 21.35
C ALA A 116 19.72 16.79 20.79
N ALA A 117 21.00 16.67 21.18
CA ALA A 117 21.89 15.59 20.76
C ALA A 117 21.52 14.21 21.33
N ARG A 118 20.81 14.14 22.48
CA ARG A 118 20.44 12.85 23.12
C ARG A 118 19.05 12.36 22.75
N LEU A 119 18.22 13.21 22.14
CA LEU A 119 16.86 12.83 21.80
C LEU A 119 16.85 11.73 20.76
N GLN A 120 15.98 10.76 20.99
CA GLN A 120 15.57 9.77 20.02
C GLN A 120 14.31 10.28 19.35
N TYR A 121 14.40 10.45 18.05
CA TYR A 121 13.31 10.87 17.20
C TYR A 121 12.74 9.61 16.53
N SER A 122 11.47 9.34 16.78
CA SER A 122 10.71 8.32 16.07
C SER A 122 9.72 9.06 15.18
N PHE A 123 10.05 9.14 13.89
CA PHE A 123 9.18 9.74 12.89
C PHE A 123 8.96 8.74 11.76
N TYR A 124 7.84 8.04 11.82
CA TYR A 124 7.45 7.15 10.75
C TYR A 124 5.94 7.18 10.54
N THR A 125 5.53 6.86 9.33
CA THR A 125 4.14 6.59 9.00
C THR A 125 4.02 5.25 8.31
N TRP A 126 3.08 4.40 8.71
CA TRP A 126 2.67 3.26 7.90
C TRP A 126 1.24 3.41 7.41
N ALA A 127 0.96 2.84 6.25
CA ALA A 127 -0.40 2.68 5.72
C ALA A 127 -0.57 1.26 5.16
N ILE A 128 -1.60 0.56 5.63
CA ILE A 128 -2.06 -0.72 5.08
C ILE A 128 -3.06 -0.41 3.97
N ALA A 129 -2.81 -0.92 2.77
CA ALA A 129 -3.72 -0.82 1.65
C ALA A 129 -4.09 -2.19 1.09
N ARG A 130 -5.30 -2.32 0.57
CA ARG A 130 -5.68 -3.44 -0.30
C ARG A 130 -5.40 -3.05 -1.75
N ASP A 131 -4.66 -3.89 -2.48
CA ASP A 131 -4.39 -3.74 -3.91
C ASP A 131 -5.58 -4.31 -4.71
N THR A 132 -6.48 -3.44 -5.16
CA THR A 132 -7.70 -3.85 -5.88
C THR A 132 -7.44 -4.28 -7.32
N GLN A 133 -6.23 -4.02 -7.84
CA GLN A 133 -5.80 -4.36 -9.20
C GLN A 133 -4.61 -5.33 -9.18
N GLN A 134 -4.51 -6.12 -8.12
CA GLN A 134 -3.48 -7.12 -7.90
C GLN A 134 -3.40 -8.14 -9.06
N LEU A 135 -2.18 -8.42 -9.52
CA LEU A 135 -1.93 -9.50 -10.48
C LEU A 135 -2.00 -10.87 -9.79
N PRO A 136 -2.41 -11.94 -10.50
CA PRO A 136 -2.45 -13.28 -9.93
C PRO A 136 -1.10 -13.70 -9.32
N GLY A 137 -1.12 -14.08 -8.03
CA GLY A 137 0.07 -14.52 -7.31
C GLY A 137 0.95 -13.41 -6.74
N GLN A 138 0.56 -12.15 -6.88
CA GLN A 138 1.05 -11.07 -6.01
C GLN A 138 0.40 -11.19 -4.63
N PRO A 139 0.87 -10.44 -3.62
CA PRO A 139 0.15 -10.24 -2.35
C PRO A 139 -1.03 -9.27 -2.50
N GLU A 140 -2.12 -9.50 -1.75
CA GLU A 140 -3.36 -8.70 -1.80
C GLU A 140 -3.24 -7.40 -1.01
N TYR A 141 -2.50 -7.42 0.09
CA TYR A 141 -2.28 -6.27 0.95
C TYR A 141 -0.89 -5.71 0.75
N ARG A 142 -0.80 -4.38 0.76
CA ARG A 142 0.46 -3.61 0.73
C ARG A 142 0.60 -2.88 2.04
N VAL A 143 1.83 -2.78 2.53
CA VAL A 143 2.20 -1.81 3.56
C VAL A 143 3.14 -0.81 2.92
N PHE A 144 2.79 0.46 2.99
CA PHE A 144 3.68 1.57 2.68
C PHE A 144 4.24 2.10 3.99
N PHE A 145 5.56 2.17 4.12
CA PHE A 145 6.25 2.61 5.32
C PHE A 145 7.18 3.77 4.98
N GLU A 146 6.88 4.93 5.54
CA GLU A 146 7.71 6.13 5.49
C GLU A 146 8.48 6.27 6.79
N GLU A 147 9.78 6.50 6.72
CA GLU A 147 10.63 6.77 7.89
C GLU A 147 11.46 8.02 7.61
N ILE A 148 11.45 8.97 8.56
CA ILE A 148 12.15 10.25 8.48
C ILE A 148 13.43 10.19 9.32
N ASP A 149 14.58 10.38 8.67
CA ASP A 149 15.84 10.63 9.34
C ASP A 149 16.04 12.14 9.52
N MET A 150 15.62 12.63 10.69
CA MET A 150 15.75 14.04 11.09
C MET A 150 17.20 14.54 11.15
N ARG A 151 18.20 13.64 11.22
CA ARG A 151 19.62 14.03 11.23
C ARG A 151 20.16 14.16 9.82
N ALA A 152 19.74 13.28 8.92
CA ALA A 152 20.10 13.35 7.52
C ALA A 152 19.26 14.38 6.74
N ASP A 153 18.15 14.86 7.32
CA ASP A 153 17.14 15.70 6.66
C ASP A 153 16.60 15.00 5.39
N THR A 154 16.41 13.68 5.51
CA THR A 154 15.86 12.84 4.45
C THR A 154 14.78 11.90 4.98
N TYR A 155 13.96 11.36 4.08
CA TYR A 155 13.03 10.27 4.39
C TYR A 155 13.16 9.14 3.37
N THR A 156 12.79 7.94 3.79
CA THR A 156 12.63 6.80 2.89
C THR A 156 11.18 6.37 2.85
N LEU A 157 10.71 5.95 1.67
CA LEU A 157 9.41 5.30 1.51
C LEU A 157 9.65 3.90 0.95
N ARG A 158 9.07 2.89 1.59
CA ARG A 158 9.18 1.48 1.23
C ARG A 158 7.83 0.81 1.13
N GLU A 159 7.77 -0.25 0.34
CA GLU A 159 6.57 -1.05 0.16
C GLU A 159 6.87 -2.53 0.47
N GLY A 160 6.01 -3.17 1.25
CA GLY A 160 6.00 -4.61 1.47
C GLY A 160 4.68 -5.24 1.06
N GLY A 161 4.70 -6.53 0.73
CA GLY A 161 3.52 -7.28 0.29
C GLY A 161 3.10 -8.37 1.26
N PHE A 162 1.80 -8.46 1.55
CA PHE A 162 1.20 -9.40 2.49
C PHE A 162 -0.02 -10.10 1.88
N GLU A 163 -0.11 -11.41 2.04
CA GLU A 163 -1.24 -12.20 1.52
C GLU A 163 -2.55 -11.91 2.27
N THR A 164 -2.47 -11.47 3.52
CA THR A 164 -3.65 -11.22 4.36
C THR A 164 -3.50 -9.92 5.15
N TRP A 165 -4.64 -9.30 5.46
CA TRP A 165 -4.69 -8.13 6.33
C TRP A 165 -4.08 -8.40 7.70
N ALA A 166 -4.33 -9.58 8.29
CA ALA A 166 -3.81 -9.95 9.59
C ALA A 166 -2.27 -9.97 9.60
N ALA A 167 -1.63 -10.51 8.56
CA ALA A 167 -0.17 -10.50 8.46
C ALA A 167 0.40 -9.09 8.30
N ALA A 168 -0.29 -8.20 7.58
CA ALA A 168 0.10 -6.79 7.48
C ALA A 168 -0.06 -6.08 8.83
N SER A 169 -1.18 -6.31 9.53
CA SER A 169 -1.48 -5.73 10.85
C SER A 169 -0.55 -6.26 11.95
N ASP A 170 -0.09 -7.51 11.86
CA ASP A 170 0.90 -8.05 12.80
C ASP A 170 2.26 -7.38 12.60
N TRP A 171 2.65 -7.11 11.34
CA TRP A 171 3.89 -6.40 11.05
C TRP A 171 3.89 -4.97 11.62
N THR A 172 2.74 -4.27 11.60
CA THR A 172 2.66 -2.90 12.15
C THR A 172 2.83 -2.84 13.68
N GLN A 173 2.79 -3.98 14.38
CA GLN A 173 3.10 -4.05 15.82
C GLN A 173 4.61 -4.02 16.11
N ASP A 174 5.45 -4.37 15.14
CA ASP A 174 6.90 -4.34 15.23
C ASP A 174 7.50 -3.94 13.86
N THR A 175 7.50 -2.63 13.60
CA THR A 175 7.97 -2.05 12.34
C THR A 175 9.49 -2.15 12.15
N SER A 176 10.23 -2.65 13.15
CA SER A 176 11.66 -2.94 13.02
C SER A 176 11.96 -4.19 12.17
N GLN A 177 10.95 -5.05 11.98
CA GLN A 177 11.06 -6.22 11.12
C GLN A 177 11.15 -5.80 9.65
N PRO A 178 11.99 -6.47 8.84
CA PRO A 178 12.10 -6.12 7.42
C PRO A 178 10.76 -6.35 6.70
N LEU A 179 10.40 -5.40 5.83
CA LEU A 179 9.23 -5.53 4.97
C LEU A 179 9.38 -6.75 4.05
N PRO A 180 8.36 -7.62 3.94
CA PRO A 180 8.38 -8.72 3.00
C PRO A 180 8.48 -8.21 1.55
N PRO A 181 9.42 -8.72 0.74
CA PRO A 181 9.59 -8.25 -0.62
C PRO A 181 8.38 -8.62 -1.48
N ILE A 182 8.06 -7.74 -2.41
CA ILE A 182 7.02 -7.99 -3.41
C ILE A 182 7.67 -8.76 -4.57
N PRO A 183 7.16 -9.95 -4.93
CA PRO A 183 7.68 -10.67 -6.08
C PRO A 183 7.56 -9.82 -7.34
N ALA A 184 8.57 -9.88 -8.22
CA ALA A 184 8.49 -9.21 -9.51
C ALA A 184 7.26 -9.71 -10.31
N GLU A 185 6.68 -8.84 -11.12
CA GLU A 185 5.46 -9.17 -11.88
C GLU A 185 5.67 -10.36 -12.81
N GLU A 186 6.82 -10.45 -13.46
CA GLU A 186 7.19 -11.56 -14.36
C GLU A 186 7.25 -12.90 -13.63
N ASP A 187 7.80 -12.91 -12.41
CA ASP A 187 7.90 -14.10 -11.57
C ASP A 187 6.52 -14.55 -11.09
N SER A 188 5.67 -13.59 -10.70
CA SER A 188 4.28 -13.84 -10.31
C SER A 188 3.47 -14.44 -11.46
N ALA A 189 3.58 -13.86 -12.67
CA ALA A 189 2.91 -14.37 -13.86
C ALA A 189 3.38 -15.78 -14.23
N ARG A 190 4.69 -16.05 -14.12
CA ARG A 190 5.26 -17.39 -14.38
C ARG A 190 4.76 -18.42 -13.36
N ALA A 191 4.73 -18.07 -12.09
CA ALA A 191 4.22 -18.92 -11.02
C ALA A 191 2.72 -19.20 -11.17
N ALA A 192 1.93 -18.19 -11.54
CA ALA A 192 0.50 -18.35 -11.84
C ALA A 192 0.28 -19.29 -13.04
N ALA A 193 1.02 -19.11 -14.13
CA ALA A 193 0.96 -19.99 -15.30
C ALA A 193 1.36 -21.44 -14.98
N ALA A 194 2.34 -21.64 -14.08
CA ALA A 194 2.71 -22.98 -13.61
C ALA A 194 1.56 -23.64 -12.82
N ARG A 195 0.92 -22.91 -11.89
CA ARG A 195 -0.23 -23.41 -11.12
C ARG A 195 -1.42 -23.77 -12.02
N GLY A 196 -1.73 -22.94 -13.02
CA GLY A 196 -2.80 -23.23 -13.99
C GLY A 196 -2.55 -24.47 -14.84
N ARG A 197 -1.29 -24.76 -15.19
CA ARG A 197 -0.94 -26.00 -15.91
C ARG A 197 -1.08 -27.23 -15.03
N SER A 198 -0.69 -27.15 -13.75
CA SER A 198 -0.81 -28.28 -12.82
C SER A 198 -2.26 -28.67 -12.54
N THR A 199 -3.19 -27.72 -12.45
CA THR A 199 -4.63 -28.01 -12.32
C THR A 199 -5.23 -28.60 -13.60
N GLN A 200 -4.74 -28.19 -14.77
CA GLN A 200 -5.17 -28.75 -16.04
C GLN A 200 -4.66 -30.18 -16.27
N ILE A 201 -3.45 -30.51 -15.83
CA ILE A 201 -2.89 -31.88 -15.91
C ILE A 201 -3.63 -32.85 -14.98
N HIS A 202 -4.10 -32.38 -13.81
CA HIS A 202 -4.94 -33.18 -12.91
C HIS A 202 -6.40 -33.30 -13.39
N SER A 203 -6.80 -32.48 -14.36
CA SER A 203 -8.11 -32.58 -15.04
C SER A 203 -7.97 -33.38 -16.35
N ARG A 204 -7.31 -34.54 -16.31
CA ARG A 204 -7.32 -35.45 -17.46
C ARG A 204 -8.71 -36.09 -17.53
N PRO A 205 -9.43 -36.02 -18.68
CA PRO A 205 -10.64 -36.80 -18.86
C PRO A 205 -10.31 -38.27 -18.62
N GLY A 206 -11.11 -38.93 -17.77
CA GLY A 206 -11.01 -40.37 -17.57
C GLY A 206 -11.02 -41.09 -18.92
N PRO A 207 -10.33 -42.24 -19.03
CA PRO A 207 -10.26 -42.98 -20.29
C PRO A 207 -11.66 -43.19 -20.87
N PRO A 208 -11.86 -43.05 -22.19
CA PRO A 208 -13.16 -43.25 -22.81
C PRO A 208 -13.70 -44.63 -22.40
N ALA A 209 -14.95 -44.64 -21.93
CA ALA A 209 -15.64 -45.87 -21.55
C ALA A 209 -15.56 -46.88 -22.70
N ALA A 210 -15.15 -48.11 -22.37
CA ALA A 210 -15.07 -49.21 -23.31
C ALA A 210 -16.44 -49.39 -24.01
N PRO A 211 -16.46 -49.65 -25.33
CA PRO A 211 -17.70 -49.90 -26.04
C PRO A 211 -18.43 -51.12 -25.43
N PRO A 212 -19.77 -51.11 -25.39
CA PRO A 212 -20.54 -52.20 -24.82
C PRO A 212 -20.24 -53.50 -25.59
N GLN A 213 -19.82 -54.54 -24.86
CA GLN A 213 -19.68 -55.87 -25.42
C GLN A 213 -21.04 -56.33 -25.95
N ALA A 214 -21.09 -56.68 -27.23
CA ALA A 214 -22.23 -57.31 -27.85
C ALA A 214 -22.56 -58.61 -27.09
N GLY A 215 -23.79 -58.69 -26.58
CA GLY A 215 -24.31 -59.90 -25.96
C GLY A 215 -24.35 -61.08 -26.94
N PRO A 216 -24.30 -62.32 -26.45
CA PRO A 216 -24.27 -63.50 -27.29
C PRO A 216 -25.56 -63.65 -28.11
N THR A 217 -25.38 -63.90 -29.40
CA THR A 217 -26.41 -64.22 -30.40
C THR A 217 -27.29 -65.39 -29.94
N PRO A 218 -28.62 -65.34 -30.08
CA PRO A 218 -29.49 -66.50 -29.83
C PRO A 218 -29.26 -67.59 -30.88
N PRO A 219 -29.43 -68.87 -30.55
CA PRO A 219 -29.29 -69.96 -31.51
C PRO A 219 -30.44 -69.99 -32.52
N ASP A 220 -30.07 -70.36 -33.74
CA ASP A 220 -30.92 -70.60 -34.91
C ASP A 220 -31.85 -71.80 -34.66
N PRO A 221 -33.19 -71.68 -34.83
CA PRO A 221 -34.09 -72.81 -34.76
C PRO A 221 -34.02 -73.64 -36.04
N ALA A 222 -33.46 -74.84 -35.92
CA ALA A 222 -33.48 -75.86 -36.96
C ALA A 222 -34.93 -76.23 -37.37
N ARG A 223 -35.05 -76.46 -38.69
CA ARG A 223 -36.19 -76.91 -39.49
C ARG A 223 -37.07 -78.02 -38.89
N GLY A 224 -38.37 -77.96 -39.24
CA GLY A 224 -39.09 -79.14 -39.77
C GLY A 224 -40.54 -79.35 -39.29
N ARG A 225 -41.53 -79.04 -40.13
CA ARG A 225 -42.34 -79.98 -40.93
C ARG A 225 -43.48 -79.25 -41.64
#